data_AF-A0A8S0YT99-F1
#
_entry.id   AF-A0A8S0YT99-F1
#
_cell.length_a   1.000
_cell.length_b   1.000
_cell.length_c   1.000
_cell.angle_alpha   90.00
_cell.angle_beta   90.00
_cell.angle_gamma   90.00
#
_symmetry.space_group_name_H-M   'P 1'
#
loop_
_entity.id
_entity.type
_entity.pdbx_description
1 polymer ?
#
loop_
_entity_poly.entity_id
_entity_poly.type
_entity_poly.pdbx_seq_one_letter_code
_entity_poly.pdbx_strand_id
1 'polypeptide(L)'
;MMVLSAAGHYVNASYPRPWKVLYYPKRTMFRKADLIDKGCIVFLNDCPKVYKQLIICARHYDGVYKTFNNYCEMEYENCNGWRSKSFTLENLEMLATVDNFTVEYRTGQE
;
A
#
# COMPACT_ATOMS: atom_id res chain seq x y z
N MET A 1 -4.85 -33.95 10.08
CA MET A 1 -5.14 -32.57 9.63
C MET A 1 -4.00 -31.68 10.11
N MET A 2 -3.14 -31.20 9.21
CA MET A 2 -2.08 -30.25 9.58
C MET A 2 -2.66 -28.84 9.53
N VAL A 3 -2.67 -28.16 10.67
CA VAL A 3 -3.05 -26.74 10.77
C VAL A 3 -1.82 -25.93 10.34
N LEU A 4 -1.84 -25.35 9.14
CA LEU A 4 -0.89 -24.29 8.79
C LEU A 4 -1.24 -23.06 9.64
N SER A 5 -0.60 -22.94 10.80
CA SER A 5 -0.55 -21.68 11.52
C SER A 5 0.42 -20.76 10.77
N ALA A 6 -0.11 -19.88 9.92
CA ALA A 6 0.62 -18.76 9.36
C ALA A 6 0.85 -17.72 10.48
N ALA A 7 1.68 -18.05 11.45
CA ALA A 7 2.22 -17.08 12.39
C ALA A 7 3.15 -16.18 11.58
N GLY A 8 2.67 -15.00 11.19
CA GLY A 8 3.52 -13.95 10.62
C GLY A 8 4.67 -13.70 11.59
N HIS A 9 5.89 -14.05 11.19
CA HIS A 9 7.08 -13.74 11.97
C HIS A 9 7.28 -12.23 11.92
N TYR A 10 6.93 -11.57 13.03
CA TYR A 10 7.19 -10.14 13.23
C TYR A 10 8.69 -9.89 13.16
N VAL A 11 9.12 -9.11 12.17
CA VAL A 11 10.55 -8.88 11.89
C VAL A 11 11.21 -8.01 12.95
N ASN A 12 10.48 -7.45 13.93
CA ASN A 12 11.05 -6.40 14.77
C ASN A 12 10.52 -6.26 16.20
N ALA A 13 10.71 -7.30 17.02
CA ALA A 13 10.33 -7.29 18.44
C ALA A 13 11.20 -6.38 19.35
N SER A 14 12.37 -5.90 18.89
CA SER A 14 13.43 -5.40 19.78
C SER A 14 13.69 -3.88 19.78
N TYR A 15 12.85 -3.05 19.15
CA TYR A 15 13.12 -1.61 19.07
C TYR A 15 12.30 -0.77 20.06
N PRO A 16 12.95 0.02 20.95
CA PRO A 16 12.27 0.90 21.90
C PRO A 16 11.67 2.14 21.21
N ARG A 17 10.44 2.51 21.60
CA ARG A 17 9.66 3.66 21.13
C ARG A 17 10.16 4.99 21.74
N PRO A 18 10.04 6.15 21.05
CA PRO A 18 8.83 6.58 20.35
C PRO A 18 9.00 6.60 18.83
N TRP A 19 8.36 5.66 18.14
CA TRP A 19 8.20 5.76 16.70
C TRP A 19 7.29 6.96 16.40
N LYS A 20 7.84 8.00 15.77
CA LYS A 20 7.03 9.02 15.08
C LYS A 20 6.08 8.25 14.15
N VAL A 21 4.77 8.47 14.28
CA VAL A 21 3.80 7.75 13.44
C VAL A 21 4.02 8.18 11.99
N LEU A 22 4.56 7.26 11.19
CA LEU A 22 4.76 7.46 9.76
C LEU A 22 3.54 6.91 9.02
N TYR A 23 2.99 7.74 8.14
CA TYR A 23 1.88 7.37 7.27
C TYR A 23 2.38 7.14 5.86
N TYR A 24 1.75 6.20 5.17
CA TYR A 24 2.06 5.87 3.79
C TYR A 24 0.77 5.64 2.98
N PRO A 25 0.62 6.25 1.79
CA PRO A 25 1.47 7.30 1.26
C PRO A 25 1.38 8.57 2.13
N LYS A 26 2.29 9.52 1.91
CA LYS A 26 2.36 10.74 2.75
C LYS A 26 0.98 11.42 2.78
N ARG A 27 0.53 11.84 3.97
CA ARG A 27 -0.77 12.50 4.20
C ARG A 27 -2.01 11.61 4.04
N THR A 28 -1.85 10.28 4.03
CA THR A 28 -2.98 9.35 4.17
C THR A 28 -3.16 8.89 5.61
N MET A 29 -4.20 8.09 5.86
CA MET A 29 -4.48 7.52 7.18
C MET A 29 -3.87 6.13 7.40
N PHE A 30 -3.22 5.54 6.40
CA PHE A 30 -2.60 4.22 6.53
C PHE A 30 -1.22 4.36 7.17
N ARG A 31 -0.95 3.61 8.23
CA ARG A 31 0.35 3.68 8.90
C ARG A 31 1.33 2.75 8.21
N LYS A 32 2.58 3.21 8.10
CA LYS A 32 3.68 2.38 7.59
C LYS A 32 3.86 1.10 8.41
N ALA A 33 3.64 1.18 9.73
CA ALA A 33 3.69 0.02 10.62
C ALA A 33 2.65 -1.05 10.25
N ASP A 34 1.41 -0.66 9.90
CA ASP A 34 0.38 -1.62 9.51
C ASP A 34 0.75 -2.37 8.22
N LEU A 35 1.45 -1.71 7.29
CA LEU A 35 1.95 -2.37 6.07
C LEU A 35 3.04 -3.41 6.38
N ILE A 36 3.87 -3.14 7.39
CA ILE A 36 4.92 -4.08 7.82
C ILE A 36 4.30 -5.26 8.58
N ASP A 37 3.37 -4.98 9.49
CA ASP A 37 2.81 -5.98 10.40
C ASP A 37 1.69 -6.82 9.75
N LYS A 38 0.79 -6.17 9.00
CA LYS A 38 -0.40 -6.79 8.39
C LYS A 38 -0.26 -7.01 6.89
N GLY A 39 0.72 -6.37 6.24
CA GLY A 39 0.87 -6.42 4.79
C GLY A 39 -0.13 -5.55 4.03
N CYS A 40 -0.22 -5.77 2.71
CA CYS A 40 -1.01 -4.95 1.79
C CYS A 40 -2.51 -4.97 2.04
N ILE A 41 -3.03 -5.99 2.73
CA ILE A 41 -4.48 -6.13 3.00
C ILE A 41 -5.04 -4.97 3.84
N VAL A 42 -4.19 -4.23 4.55
CA VAL A 42 -4.57 -3.01 5.29
C VAL A 42 -5.26 -1.99 4.38
N PHE A 43 -4.87 -1.91 3.10
CA PHE A 43 -5.53 -1.01 2.16
C PHE A 43 -6.96 -1.42 1.88
N LEU A 44 -7.37 -2.69 2.02
CA LEU A 44 -8.76 -3.09 1.80
C LEU A 44 -9.59 -3.02 3.09
N ASN A 45 -9.01 -3.51 4.20
CA ASN A 45 -9.69 -3.70 5.48
C ASN A 45 -9.82 -2.40 6.28
N ASP A 46 -8.72 -1.66 6.41
CA ASP A 46 -8.66 -0.45 7.25
C ASP A 46 -8.89 0.83 6.43
N CYS A 47 -9.34 0.68 5.17
CA CYS A 47 -9.56 1.80 4.26
C CYS A 47 -10.77 2.67 4.65
N PRO A 48 -10.54 3.98 4.84
CA PRO A 48 -11.60 4.94 5.12
C PRO A 48 -12.69 4.95 4.05
N LYS A 49 -13.95 5.11 4.46
CA LYS A 49 -15.09 5.15 3.54
C LYS A 49 -14.93 6.21 2.44
N VAL A 50 -14.35 7.37 2.75
CA VAL A 50 -14.09 8.45 1.79
C VAL A 50 -13.21 8.00 0.62
N TYR A 51 -12.28 7.09 0.84
CA TYR A 51 -11.41 6.56 -0.22
C TYR A 51 -12.09 5.49 -1.08
N LYS A 52 -13.25 4.97 -0.66
CA LYS A 52 -14.06 3.99 -1.40
C LYS A 52 -15.13 4.61 -2.30
N GLN A 53 -15.25 5.95 -2.31
CA GLN A 53 -16.36 6.65 -2.97
C GLN A 53 -16.12 6.94 -4.46
N LEU A 54 -14.85 7.04 -4.87
CA LEU A 54 -14.49 7.53 -6.20
C LEU A 54 -13.76 6.47 -6.99
N ILE A 55 -14.23 6.24 -8.22
CA ILE A 55 -13.49 5.48 -9.23
C ILE A 55 -12.22 6.26 -9.56
N ILE A 56 -11.08 5.56 -9.57
CA ILE A 56 -9.77 6.15 -9.81
C ILE A 56 -9.26 5.71 -11.18
N CYS A 57 -8.93 6.67 -12.03
CA CYS A 57 -8.11 6.42 -13.20
C CYS A 57 -6.64 6.64 -12.79
N ALA A 58 -5.85 5.58 -12.88
CA ALA A 58 -4.44 5.65 -12.53
C ALA A 58 -3.57 5.33 -13.73
N ARG A 59 -2.41 5.97 -13.79
CA ARG A 59 -1.42 5.73 -14.82
C ARG A 59 -0.31 4.87 -14.26
N HIS A 60 -0.04 3.76 -14.92
CA HIS A 60 1.08 2.90 -14.61
C HIS A 60 2.41 3.53 -15.06
N TYR A 61 3.53 3.13 -14.45
CA TYR A 61 4.85 3.69 -14.78
C TYR A 61 5.29 3.45 -16.24
N ASP A 62 4.75 2.42 -16.90
CA ASP A 62 4.97 2.16 -18.33
C ASP A 62 4.09 3.02 -19.26
N GLY A 63 3.24 3.88 -18.67
CA GLY A 63 2.32 4.77 -19.39
C GLY A 63 0.93 4.19 -19.67
N VAL A 64 0.66 2.93 -19.31
CA VAL A 64 -0.66 2.31 -19.48
C VAL A 64 -1.64 2.83 -18.43
N TYR A 65 -2.86 3.15 -18.85
CA TYR A 65 -3.92 3.57 -17.94
C TYR A 65 -4.73 2.37 -17.44
N LYS A 66 -5.08 2.39 -16.16
CA LYS A 66 -5.96 1.40 -15.54
C LYS A 66 -6.95 2.09 -14.62
N THR A 67 -8.19 1.63 -14.66
CA THR A 67 -9.25 2.11 -13.77
C THR A 67 -9.40 1.17 -12.58
N PHE A 68 -9.56 1.75 -11.40
CA PHE A 68 -9.79 1.07 -10.13
C PHE A 68 -11.13 1.53 -9.55
N ASN A 69 -11.86 0.63 -8.89
CA ASN A 69 -13.14 0.98 -8.29
C ASN A 69 -13.00 2.04 -7.19
N ASN A 70 -11.82 2.08 -6.56
CA ASN A 70 -11.49 3.03 -5.52
C ASN A 70 -9.98 3.18 -5.30
N TYR A 71 -9.61 4.21 -4.54
CA TYR A 71 -8.22 4.51 -4.18
C TYR A 71 -7.54 3.34 -3.44
N CYS A 72 -8.28 2.63 -2.62
CA CYS A 72 -7.76 1.56 -1.78
C CYS A 72 -7.41 0.29 -2.56
N GLU A 73 -8.20 -0.04 -3.58
CA GLU A 73 -7.87 -1.10 -4.54
C GLU A 73 -6.63 -0.77 -5.36
N MET A 74 -6.45 0.50 -5.74
CA MET A 74 -5.23 0.96 -6.42
C MET A 74 -3.99 0.79 -5.53
N GLU A 75 -4.05 1.24 -4.27
CA GLU A 75 -2.93 1.10 -3.34
C GLU A 75 -2.62 -0.35 -2.97
N TYR A 76 -3.66 -1.21 -2.91
CA TYR A 76 -3.47 -2.65 -2.76
C TYR A 76 -2.65 -3.24 -3.92
N GLU A 77 -2.93 -2.84 -5.17
CA GLU A 77 -2.18 -3.28 -6.34
C GLU A 77 -0.73 -2.76 -6.34
N ASN A 78 -0.54 -1.48 -5.99
CA ASN A 78 0.77 -0.89 -5.80
C ASN A 78 1.62 -1.69 -4.80
N CYS A 79 1.06 -1.98 -3.64
CA CYS A 79 1.74 -2.70 -2.58
C CYS A 79 2.14 -4.12 -2.95
N ASN A 80 1.27 -4.85 -3.67
CA ASN A 80 1.62 -6.17 -4.18
C ASN A 80 2.72 -6.10 -5.24
N GLY A 81 2.71 -5.05 -6.06
CA GLY A 81 3.77 -4.74 -7.01
C GLY A 81 5.13 -4.55 -6.31
N TRP A 82 5.16 -3.82 -5.20
CA TRP A 82 6.38 -3.68 -4.41
C TRP A 82 6.80 -5.00 -3.83
N ARG A 83 5.90 -5.75 -3.17
CA ARG A 83 6.24 -7.02 -2.53
C ARG A 83 6.87 -8.01 -3.51
N SER A 84 6.36 -8.07 -4.74
CA SER A 84 6.95 -8.87 -5.83
C SER A 84 8.38 -8.43 -6.16
N LYS A 85 8.62 -7.13 -6.25
CA LYS A 85 9.95 -6.53 -6.51
C LYS A 85 10.88 -6.50 -5.28
N SER A 86 10.34 -6.69 -4.07
CA SER A 86 11.06 -6.55 -2.79
C SER A 86 11.85 -7.79 -2.39
N PHE A 87 11.52 -8.96 -2.95
CA PHE A 87 12.25 -10.19 -2.68
C PHE A 87 13.73 -10.14 -3.12
N THR A 88 14.17 -9.04 -3.76
CA THR A 88 15.54 -8.80 -4.20
C THR A 88 16.26 -7.63 -3.51
N LEU A 89 15.62 -6.85 -2.62
CA LEU A 89 16.23 -5.66 -2.00
C LEU A 89 15.92 -5.53 -0.50
N GLU A 90 16.96 -5.59 0.34
CA GLU A 90 16.94 -5.55 1.83
C GLU A 90 16.52 -4.20 2.46
N ASN A 91 15.72 -3.36 1.81
CA ASN A 91 15.36 -2.05 2.38
C ASN A 91 13.88 -1.68 2.19
N LEU A 92 13.10 -1.84 3.26
CA LEU A 92 11.69 -1.40 3.38
C LEU A 92 11.48 0.11 3.19
N GLU A 93 12.53 0.92 3.23
CA GLU A 93 12.45 2.35 2.87
C GLU A 93 12.42 2.59 1.36
N MET A 94 12.93 1.68 0.54
CA MET A 94 12.86 1.74 -0.93
C MET A 94 11.55 1.17 -1.49
N LEU A 95 10.88 0.28 -0.75
CA LEU A 95 9.70 -0.43 -1.23
C LEU A 95 8.46 0.46 -1.34
N ALA A 96 8.46 1.62 -0.69
CA ALA A 96 7.34 2.55 -0.68
C ALA A 96 7.55 3.76 -1.61
N THR A 97 8.59 3.74 -2.46
CA THR A 97 9.06 4.96 -3.15
C THR A 97 8.76 4.97 -4.65
N VAL A 98 8.23 3.88 -5.20
CA VAL A 98 7.82 3.80 -6.61
C VAL A 98 6.48 3.08 -6.70
N ASP A 99 5.40 3.83 -6.57
CA ASP A 99 4.04 3.33 -6.82
C ASP A 99 3.98 2.88 -8.28
N ASN A 100 3.45 1.68 -8.52
CA ASN A 100 3.30 1.20 -9.89
C ASN A 100 2.30 2.09 -10.64
N PHE A 101 1.26 2.54 -9.95
CA PHE A 101 0.18 3.39 -10.43
C PHE A 101 0.15 4.69 -9.64
N THR A 102 0.06 5.81 -10.36
CA THR A 102 -0.20 7.14 -9.77
C THR A 102 -1.59 7.63 -10.17
N VAL A 103 -2.32 8.22 -9.22
CA VAL A 103 -3.62 8.84 -9.50
C VAL A 103 -3.42 9.99 -10.51
N GLU A 104 -4.08 9.91 -11.67
CA GLU A 104 -4.23 11.06 -12.56
C GLU A 104 -5.63 11.64 -12.38
N TYR A 105 -5.71 12.80 -11.73
CA TYR A 105 -6.90 13.63 -11.81
C TYR A 105 -6.94 14.23 -13.21
N ARG A 106 -7.82 13.74 -14.09
CA ARG A 106 -8.16 14.50 -15.29
C ARG A 106 -8.85 15.78 -14.82
N THR A 107 -8.11 16.89 -14.81
CA THR A 107 -8.68 18.23 -14.82
C THR A 107 -9.46 18.39 -16.13
N GLY A 108 -10.75 18.05 -16.11
CA GLY A 108 -11.57 18.03 -17.31
C GLY A 108 -12.92 17.35 -17.10
N GLN A 109 -13.74 17.94 -16.24
CA GLN A 109 -15.18 18.00 -16.49
C GLN A 109 -15.54 19.49 -16.47
N GLU A 110 -16.27 19.87 -17.52
CA GLU A 110 -16.59 21.21 -18.01
C GLU A 110 -17.06 22.23 -16.96
#